data_AF-A0A5K1GWQ7-F1
#
_entry.id   AF-A0A5K1GWQ7-F1
#
_cell.length_a   1.000
_cell.length_b   1.000
_cell.length_c   1.000
_cell.angle_alpha   90.00
_cell.angle_beta   90.00
_cell.angle_gamma   90.00
#
_symmetry.space_group_name_H-M   'P 1'
#
loop_
_entity.id
_entity.type
_entity.pdbx_description
1 polymer ?
#
loop_
_entity_poly.entity_id
_entity_poly.type
_entity_poly.pdbx_seq_one_letter_code
_entity_poly.pdbx_strand_id
1 'polypeptide(L)' 'MVLVLGRPGSGKSTLLRALAGKLESGLRVSGRVEYNGLESVPKQATAFVSQYDLHQGELTVQETLHFSHQLFGSSTLS' A
#
# COMPACT_ATOMS: atom_id res chain seq x y z
N MET A 1 -10.45 -12.90 3.79
CA MET A 1 -9.72 -12.70 2.53
C MET A 1 -10.69 -12.18 1.48
N VAL A 2 -10.26 -11.27 0.62
CA VAL A 2 -11.07 -10.71 -0.48
C VAL A 2 -10.31 -10.93 -1.78
N LEU A 3 -11.03 -11.34 -2.84
CA LEU A 3 -10.48 -11.54 -4.18
C LEU A 3 -11.18 -10.60 -5.16
N VAL A 4 -10.39 -9.85 -5.94
CA VAL A 4 -10.91 -8.91 -6.95
C VAL A 4 -10.56 -9.43 -8.35
N LEU A 5 -11.57 -9.88 -9.10
CA LEU A 5 -11.43 -10.40 -10.47
C LEU A 5 -12.12 -9.50 -11.49
N GLY A 6 -11.66 -9.58 -12.74
CA GLY A 6 -12.15 -8.76 -13.83
C GLY A 6 -11.28 -8.91 -15.07
N ARG A 7 -11.84 -8.64 -16.25
CA ARG A 7 -11.12 -8.71 -17.55
C ARG A 7 -9.88 -7.82 -17.58
N PRO A 8 -8.89 -8.07 -18.45
CA PRO A 8 -7.80 -7.11 -18.69
C PRO A 8 -8.34 -5.71 -18.96
N GLY A 9 -7.73 -4.68 -18.37
CA GLY A 9 -8.19 -3.28 -18.49
C GLY A 9 -9.36 -2.87 -17.60
N SER A 10 -9.97 -3.78 -16.81
CA SER A 10 -11.13 -3.46 -15.96
C SER A 10 -10.84 -2.60 -14.72
N GLY A 11 -9.63 -2.03 -14.59
CA GLY A 11 -9.29 -1.12 -13.49
C GLY A 11 -8.98 -1.75 -12.13
N LYS A 12 -8.82 -3.08 -12.01
CA LYS A 12 -8.51 -3.76 -10.73
C LYS A 12 -7.29 -3.17 -10.02
N SER A 13 -6.17 -3.08 -10.73
CA SER A 13 -4.93 -2.55 -10.19
C SER A 13 -5.07 -1.06 -9.85
N THR A 14 -5.84 -0.31 -10.64
CA THR A 14 -6.16 1.10 -10.39
C THR A 14 -6.98 1.27 -9.11
N LEU A 15 -7.97 0.40 -8.88
CA LEU A 15 -8.77 0.39 -7.66
C LEU A 15 -7.89 0.12 -6.43
N LEU A 16 -7.04 -0.91 -6.48
CA LEU A 16 -6.14 -1.23 -5.36
C LEU A 16 -5.15 -0.08 -5.07
N ARG A 17 -4.62 0.57 -6.11
CA ARG A 17 -3.78 1.77 -5.95
C ARG A 17 -4.55 2.95 -5.35
N ALA A 18 -5.80 3.15 -5.74
CA ALA A 18 -6.67 4.20 -5.20
C ALA A 18 -6.93 3.99 -3.69
N LEU A 19 -7.28 2.76 -3.30
CA LEU A 19 -7.48 2.39 -1.89
C LEU A 19 -6.19 2.53 -1.06
N ALA A 20 -5.03 2.29 -1.68
CA ALA A 20 -3.73 2.50 -1.06
C ALA A 20 -3.25 3.97 -1.02
N GLY A 21 -4.02 4.92 -1.58
CA GLY A 21 -3.61 6.31 -1.69
C GLY A 21 -2.43 6.56 -2.65
N LYS A 22 -2.16 5.62 -3.58
CA LYS A 22 -1.08 5.66 -4.58
C LYS A 22 -1.59 5.91 -6.00
N LEU A 23 -2.63 6.73 -6.15
CA LEU A 23 -3.24 7.00 -7.44
C LEU A 23 -2.43 8.02 -8.26
N GLU A 24 -2.33 7.79 -9.57
CA GLU A 24 -1.59 8.68 -10.48
C GLU A 24 -2.26 10.07 -10.58
N SER A 25 -1.42 11.10 -10.75
CA SER A 25 -1.87 12.48 -10.90
C SER A 25 -2.79 12.62 -12.12
N GLY A 26 -4.04 13.04 -11.91
CA GLY A 26 -5.04 13.24 -12.96
C GLY A 26 -6.28 12.35 -12.83
N LEU A 27 -6.21 11.29 -12.01
CA LEU A 27 -7.37 10.46 -11.71
C LEU A 27 -8.11 10.99 -10.46
N ARG A 28 -9.45 10.96 -10.50
CA ARG A 28 -10.30 11.38 -9.38
C ARG A 28 -10.87 10.16 -8.67
N VAL A 29 -10.86 10.21 -7.34
CA VAL A 29 -11.55 9.23 -6.49
C VAL A 29 -12.85 9.84 -6.02
N SER A 30 -13.94 9.08 -6.09
CA SER A 30 -15.23 9.42 -5.52
C SER A 30 -15.77 8.23 -4.72
N GLY A 31 -16.74 8.48 -3.85
CA GLY A 31 -17.24 7.50 -2.88
C GLY A 31 -16.63 7.69 -1.50
N ARG A 32 -16.85 6.71 -0.61
CA ARG A 32 -16.40 6.72 0.79
C ARG A 32 -15.63 5.46 1.08
N VAL A 33 -14.59 5.58 1.90
CA VAL A 33 -13.80 4.46 2.40
C VAL A 33 -13.73 4.62 3.91
N GLU A 34 -14.17 3.60 4.63
CA GLU A 34 -14.20 3.59 6.08
C GLU A 34 -13.36 2.43 6.61
N TYR A 35 -12.58 2.69 7.66
CA TYR A 35 -11.84 1.67 8.41
C TYR A 35 -12.34 1.68 9.84
N ASN A 36 -12.91 0.56 10.28
CA ASN A 36 -13.56 0.45 11.59
C ASN A 36 -14.63 1.55 11.84
N GLY A 37 -15.37 1.93 10.80
CA GLY A 37 -16.40 2.99 10.86
C GLY A 37 -15.86 4.43 10.85
N LEU A 38 -14.55 4.61 10.62
CA LEU A 38 -13.91 5.93 10.52
C LEU A 38 -13.50 6.21 9.08
N GLU A 39 -13.95 7.34 8.53
CA GLU A 39 -13.55 7.82 7.20
C GLU A 39 -12.09 8.35 7.17
N SER A 40 -11.56 8.79 8.31
CA SER A 40 -10.20 9.32 8.43
C SER A 40 -9.22 8.21 8.78
N VAL A 41 -8.72 7.55 7.74
CA VAL A 41 -7.80 6.42 7.86
C VAL A 41 -6.36 6.93 7.92
N PRO A 42 -5.57 6.58 8.94
CA PRO A 42 -4.14 6.86 8.94
C PRO A 42 -3.48 6.22 7.71
N LYS A 43 -2.59 6.95 7.03
CA LYS A 43 -1.85 6.39 5.87
C LYS A 43 -1.07 5.12 6.24
N GLN A 44 -0.68 4.98 7.51
CA GLN A 44 0.03 3.81 8.03
C GLN A 44 -0.89 2.61 8.33
N ALA A 45 -2.22 2.77 8.28
CA ALA A 45 -3.15 1.69 8.59
C ALA A 45 -3.23 0.61 7.49
N THR A 46 -2.71 0.91 6.30
CA THR A 46 -2.62 -0.07 5.20
C THR A 46 -1.25 -0.09 4.56
N ALA A 47 -0.90 -1.27 4.04
CA ALA A 47 0.28 -1.48 3.23
C ALA A 47 -0.16 -1.93 1.83
N PHE A 48 0.52 -1.40 0.81
CA PHE A 48 0.33 -1.80 -0.59
C PHE A 48 1.59 -2.47 -1.11
N VAL A 49 1.44 -3.73 -1.49
CA VAL A 49 2.46 -4.51 -2.18
C VAL A 49 2.28 -4.32 -3.68
N SER A 50 3.29 -3.77 -4.34
CA SER A 50 3.28 -3.56 -5.79
C SER A 50 3.47 -4.86 -6.55
N GLN A 51 3.16 -4.81 -7.85
CA GLN A 51 3.44 -5.92 -8.77
C GLN A 51 4.95 -6.17 -8.95
N TYR A 52 5.75 -5.13 -8.76
CA TYR A 52 7.21 -5.20 -8.81
C TYR A 52 7.77 -5.11 -7.41
N ASP A 53 8.74 -5.95 -7.13
CA ASP A 53 9.52 -5.91 -5.91
C ASP A 53 10.68 -4.92 -6.06
N LEU A 54 10.92 -4.13 -5.01
CA LEU A 54 12.02 -3.18 -4.95
C LEU A 54 13.02 -3.66 -3.90
N HIS A 55 14.01 -4.42 -4.34
CA HIS A 55 15.06 -4.97 -3.48
C HIS A 55 16.44 -4.66 -4.04
N GLN A 56 17.40 -4.40 -3.14
CA GLN A 56 18.80 -4.28 -3.51
C GLN A 56 19.44 -5.66 -3.52
N GLY A 57 19.86 -6.14 -4.70
CA GLY A 57 20.35 -7.51 -4.88
C GLY A 57 21.65 -7.85 -4.16
N GLU A 58 22.35 -6.83 -3.65
CA GLU A 58 23.60 -6.98 -2.88
C GLU A 58 23.35 -7.24 -1.39
N LEU A 59 22.13 -6.98 -0.89
CA LEU A 59 21.79 -7.17 0.52
C LEU A 59 21.22 -8.56 0.77
N THR A 60 21.59 -9.12 1.92
CA THR A 60 20.91 -10.30 2.46
C THR A 60 19.47 -9.97 2.88
N VAL A 61 18.66 -11.00 3.09
CA VAL A 61 17.28 -10.85 3.60
C VAL A 61 17.27 -10.12 4.95
N GLN A 62 18.19 -10.50 5.86
CA GLN A 62 18.28 -9.88 7.17
C GLN A 62 18.61 -8.38 7.08
N GLU A 63 19.57 -8.01 6.23
CA GLU A 63 19.94 -6.60 6.03
C GLU A 63 18.80 -5.80 5.41
N THR A 64 18.11 -6.37 4.42
CA THR A 64 16.95 -5.74 3.77
C THR A 64 15.80 -5.47 4.77
N LEU A 65 15.49 -6.44 5.63
CA LEU A 65 14.49 -6.28 6.68
C LEU A 65 14.93 -5.28 7.75
N HIS A 66 16.20 -5.33 8.16
CA HIS A 66 16.74 -4.40 9.16
C HIS A 66 16.69 -2.95 8.65
N PHE A 67 17.09 -2.72 7.40
CA PHE A 67 16.98 -1.43 6.73
C PHE A 67 15.53 -0.93 6.65
N SER A 68 14.61 -1.80 6.23
CA SER A 68 13.17 -1.47 6.15
C SER A 68 12.60 -1.10 7.52
N HIS A 69 12.99 -1.82 8.57
CA HIS A 69 12.59 -1.53 9.94
C HIS A 69 13.13 -0.18 10.44
N GLN A 70 14.38 0.18 10.12
CA GLN A 70 14.91 1.49 10.52
C GLN A 70 14.19 2.66 9.82
N LEU A 71 13.74 2.48 8.58
CA LEU A 71 13.06 3.52 7.82
C LEU A 71 11.57 3.66 8.15
N PHE A 72 10.88 2.53 8.33
CA PHE A 72 9.42 2.48 8.44
C PHE A 72 8.91 1.93 9.76
N GLY A 73 9.78 1.35 10.59
CA GLY A 73 9.44 0.92 11.95
C GLY A 73 9.18 2.15 12.82
N SER A 74 8.04 2.17 13.49
CA SER A 74 7.66 3.30 14.34
C SER A 74 8.61 3.40 15.53
N SER A 75 9.47 4.42 15.56
CA SER A 75 10.20 4.84 16.75
C SER A 75 9.33 5.74 17.63
N THR A 76 8.15 5.29 18.05
CA THR A 76 7.39 5.99 19.11
C THR A 76 6.43 5.04 19.85
N LEU A 77 6.98 4.31 20.82
CA LEU A 77 6.30 4.07 22.08
C LEU A 77 7.14 4.80 23.15
N SER A 78 6.85 6.09 23.35
CA SER A 78 7.15 6.82 24.59
C SER A 78 5.93 7.65 24.93
#